data_AF-A0A2V2U6I6-F1
#
_entry.id   AF-A0A2V2U6I6-F1
#
_cell.length_a   1.000
_cell.length_b   1.000
_cell.length_c   1.000
_cell.angle_alpha   90.00
_cell.angle_beta   90.00
_cell.angle_gamma   90.00
#
_symmetry.space_group_name_H-M   'P 1'
#
loop_
_entity.id
_entity.type
_entity.pdbx_description
1 polymer ?
#
loop_
_entity_poly.entity_id
_entity_poly.type
_entity_poly.pdbx_seq_one_letter_code
_entity_poly.pdbx_strand_id
1 'polypeptide(L)'
;MGKLPLAHKNEEEEKQGELMVQKSSQALLTIEDVCPVWSKKIRHTFDETDKSIMSSDSKYCLVGEAWGFSGRHAGYYIAPLIPFLGCWTCVMYGHTMGKLSRKRESQIRDFEPIIADFLKHWNEKHKNITEKLKYRRKKLVIF
;
A
#
# COMPACT_ATOMS: atom_id res chain seq x y z
N MET A 1 45.79 19.91 -36.54
CA MET A 1 44.51 19.18 -36.68
C MET A 1 44.23 18.47 -35.36
N GLY A 2 43.30 19.02 -34.58
CA GLY A 2 43.07 18.64 -33.18
C GLY A 2 42.33 17.32 -33.03
N LYS A 3 42.74 16.51 -32.05
CA LYS A 3 42.03 15.32 -31.59
C LYS A 3 40.88 15.76 -30.67
N LEU A 4 39.66 15.38 -31.03
CA LEU A 4 38.44 15.51 -30.20
C LEU A 4 38.46 14.46 -29.08
N PRO A 5 38.07 14.78 -27.83
CA PRO A 5 38.10 13.82 -26.72
C PRO A 5 36.81 12.98 -26.67
N LEU A 6 36.96 11.65 -26.71
CA LEU A 6 35.90 10.63 -26.69
C LEU A 6 35.49 10.17 -25.27
N ALA A 7 35.97 10.83 -24.22
CA ALA A 7 35.87 10.32 -22.85
C ALA A 7 34.64 10.81 -22.05
N HIS A 8 33.95 11.88 -22.46
CA HIS A 8 32.93 12.52 -21.62
C HIS A 8 31.51 11.92 -21.70
N LYS A 9 31.22 11.03 -22.66
CA LYS A 9 29.86 10.47 -22.84
C LYS A 9 29.57 9.24 -21.98
N ASN A 10 30.60 8.47 -21.63
CA ASN A 10 30.41 7.18 -20.94
C ASN A 10 30.11 7.37 -19.45
N GLU A 11 30.63 8.42 -18.80
CA GLU A 11 30.44 8.65 -17.36
C GLU A 11 29.03 9.15 -17.00
N GLU A 12 28.33 9.83 -17.91
CA GLU A 12 26.95 10.31 -17.69
C GLU A 12 25.92 9.20 -17.89
N GLU A 13 26.14 8.30 -18.87
CA GLU A 13 25.29 7.12 -19.09
C GLU A 13 25.47 6.09 -17.96
N GLU A 14 26.69 5.92 -17.43
CA GLU A 14 26.97 5.01 -16.31
C GLU A 14 26.36 5.53 -15.00
N LYS A 15 26.43 6.84 -14.73
CA LYS A 15 25.74 7.47 -13.60
C LYS A 15 24.22 7.44 -13.72
N GLN A 16 23.65 7.60 -14.92
CA GLN A 16 22.20 7.44 -15.12
C GLN A 16 21.78 5.98 -15.02
N GLY A 17 22.60 5.04 -15.50
CA GLY A 17 22.43 3.60 -15.34
C GLY A 17 22.44 3.19 -13.87
N GLU A 18 23.40 3.65 -13.08
CA GLU A 18 23.45 3.41 -11.63
C GLU A 18 22.29 4.08 -10.88
N LEU A 19 21.87 5.29 -11.26
CA LEU A 19 20.69 5.95 -10.66
C LEU A 19 19.38 5.21 -10.99
N MET A 20 19.27 4.64 -12.20
CA MET A 20 18.12 3.82 -12.61
C MET A 20 18.14 2.43 -11.97
N VAL A 21 19.33 1.81 -11.82
CA VAL A 21 19.50 0.49 -11.20
C VAL A 21 19.30 0.55 -9.67
N GLN A 22 19.73 1.62 -9.00
CA GLN A 22 19.45 1.83 -7.57
C GLN A 22 17.96 2.08 -7.26
N LYS A 23 17.20 2.61 -8.22
CA LYS A 23 15.76 2.84 -8.04
C LYS A 23 14.92 1.56 -8.23
N SER A 24 15.51 0.51 -8.82
CA SER A 24 14.80 -0.69 -9.28
C SER A 24 14.93 -1.91 -8.34
N SER A 25 15.85 -1.89 -7.36
CA SER A 25 16.04 -3.02 -6.44
C SER A 25 15.30 -2.87 -5.10
N GLN A 26 14.31 -1.99 -5.00
CA GLN A 26 13.50 -1.91 -3.79
C GLN A 26 12.60 -3.14 -3.71
N ALA A 27 12.84 -4.03 -2.75
CA ALA A 27 11.99 -5.18 -2.46
C ALA A 27 10.50 -4.81 -2.43
N LEU A 28 9.65 -5.70 -2.95
CA LEU A 28 8.20 -5.54 -2.88
C LEU A 28 7.75 -5.58 -1.41
N LEU A 29 6.83 -4.70 -1.05
CA LEU A 29 6.21 -4.67 0.26
C LEU A 29 5.27 -5.87 0.41
N THR A 30 5.37 -6.56 1.55
CA THR A 30 4.45 -7.63 1.93
C THR A 30 3.22 -7.07 2.65
N ILE A 31 2.23 -7.93 2.98
CA ILE A 31 1.08 -7.49 3.77
C ILE A 31 1.47 -7.02 5.18
N GLU A 32 2.51 -7.61 5.77
CA GLU A 32 3.06 -7.20 7.05
C GLU A 32 3.66 -5.79 7.00
N ASP A 33 4.24 -5.45 5.84
CA ASP A 33 4.80 -4.12 5.62
C ASP A 33 3.72 -3.06 5.48
N VAL A 34 2.66 -3.38 4.75
CA VAL A 34 1.58 -2.43 4.41
C VAL A 34 0.56 -2.33 5.54
N CYS A 35 0.11 -3.46 6.08
CA CYS A 35 -0.97 -3.56 7.06
C CYS A 35 -0.57 -4.49 8.24
N PRO A 36 0.37 -4.08 9.11
CA PRO A 36 0.90 -4.95 10.17
C PRO A 36 -0.11 -5.43 11.22
N VAL A 37 -1.20 -4.68 11.46
CA VAL A 37 -2.27 -5.10 12.36
C VAL A 37 -3.14 -6.14 11.66
N TRP A 38 -3.61 -5.84 10.45
CA TRP A 38 -4.45 -6.76 9.69
C TRP A 38 -3.72 -8.01 9.23
N SER A 39 -2.41 -7.95 8.99
CA SER A 39 -1.60 -9.13 8.66
C SER A 39 -1.56 -10.14 9.81
N LYS A 40 -1.66 -9.68 11.06
CA LYS A 40 -1.80 -10.57 12.23
C LYS A 40 -3.21 -11.12 12.31
N LYS A 41 -4.22 -10.25 12.16
CA LYS A 41 -5.64 -10.64 12.19
C LYS A 41 -5.96 -11.71 11.15
N ILE A 42 -5.44 -11.58 9.92
CA ILE A 42 -5.66 -12.53 8.82
C ILE A 42 -5.01 -13.90 9.07
N ARG A 43 -3.88 -13.95 9.80
CA ARG A 43 -3.26 -15.24 10.17
C ARG A 43 -4.08 -15.99 11.21
N HIS A 44 -4.92 -15.27 11.94
CA HIS A 44 -5.90 -15.82 12.86
C HIS A 44 -7.28 -15.82 12.18
N THR A 45 -8.23 -16.62 12.67
CA THR A 45 -9.59 -16.58 12.13
C THR A 45 -10.19 -15.19 12.37
N PHE A 46 -10.77 -14.57 11.33
CA PHE A 46 -11.52 -13.33 11.52
C PHE A 46 -12.67 -13.57 12.48
N ASP A 47 -12.62 -12.87 13.62
CA ASP A 47 -13.74 -12.84 14.54
C ASP A 47 -14.86 -11.92 14.02
N GLU A 48 -16.01 -11.92 14.69
CA GLU A 48 -17.15 -11.09 14.29
C GLU A 48 -16.85 -9.59 14.40
N THR A 49 -15.92 -9.19 15.28
CA THR A 49 -15.47 -7.79 15.40
C THR A 49 -14.67 -7.39 14.17
N ASP A 50 -13.75 -8.23 13.71
CA ASP A 50 -12.96 -8.02 12.50
C ASP A 50 -13.85 -7.94 11.26
N LYS A 51 -14.85 -8.81 11.14
CA LYS A 51 -15.84 -8.74 10.06
C LYS A 51 -16.62 -7.44 10.10
N SER A 52 -17.05 -7.02 11.30
CA SER A 52 -17.76 -5.76 11.51
C SER A 52 -16.92 -4.56 11.08
N ILE A 53 -15.67 -4.45 11.56
CA ILE A 53 -14.73 -3.38 11.17
C ILE A 53 -14.50 -3.39 9.66
N MET A 54 -14.24 -4.56 9.05
CA MET A 54 -14.03 -4.66 7.61
C MET A 54 -15.27 -4.20 6.80
N SER A 55 -16.47 -4.47 7.31
CA SER A 55 -17.74 -4.18 6.62
C SER A 55 -18.24 -2.75 6.76
N SER A 56 -17.96 -2.11 7.90
CA SER A 56 -18.61 -0.88 8.33
C SER A 56 -17.64 0.24 8.67
N ASP A 57 -16.37 -0.07 8.94
CA ASP A 57 -15.37 0.91 9.33
C ASP A 57 -14.28 1.07 8.26
N SER A 58 -14.57 1.93 7.29
CA SER A 58 -13.64 2.23 6.19
C SER A 58 -12.30 2.85 6.64
N LYS A 59 -12.23 3.41 7.87
CA LYS A 59 -10.99 4.00 8.39
C LYS A 59 -10.11 2.93 9.00
N TYR A 60 -10.68 1.99 9.74
CA TYR A 60 -9.95 0.96 10.50
C TYR A 60 -9.87 -0.40 9.79
N CYS A 61 -10.47 -0.55 8.60
CA CYS A 61 -10.29 -1.73 7.74
C CYS A 61 -8.86 -1.88 7.19
N LEU A 62 -8.59 -2.99 6.49
CA LEU A 62 -7.27 -3.32 5.94
C LEU A 62 -6.70 -2.21 5.04
N VAL A 63 -7.52 -1.69 4.12
CA VAL A 63 -7.09 -0.60 3.24
C VAL A 63 -6.92 0.68 4.04
N GLY A 64 -7.79 0.95 5.02
CA GLY A 64 -7.63 2.08 5.94
C GLY A 64 -6.30 2.08 6.69
N GLU A 65 -5.86 0.91 7.17
CA GLU A 65 -4.54 0.74 7.79
C GLU A 65 -3.39 1.04 6.81
N ALA A 66 -3.48 0.58 5.57
CA ALA A 66 -2.46 0.84 4.54
C ALA A 66 -2.24 2.35 4.33
N TRP A 67 -3.33 3.12 4.39
CA TRP A 67 -3.31 4.59 4.35
C TRP A 67 -2.94 5.23 5.69
N GLY A 68 -2.48 4.46 6.68
CA GLY A 68 -2.08 4.94 8.01
C GLY A 68 -3.24 5.42 8.86
N PHE A 69 -4.44 4.84 8.70
CA PHE A 69 -5.69 5.26 9.37
C PHE A 69 -6.05 6.73 9.13
N SER A 70 -5.51 7.34 8.08
CA SER A 70 -5.53 8.80 7.89
C SER A 70 -6.86 9.37 7.39
N GLY A 71 -7.93 8.57 7.35
CA GLY A 71 -9.22 8.99 6.78
C GLY A 71 -9.20 9.32 5.29
N ARG A 72 -8.02 9.40 4.65
CA ARG A 72 -7.82 9.65 3.21
C ARG A 72 -8.48 8.58 2.34
N HIS A 73 -8.51 7.35 2.83
CA HIS A 73 -9.29 6.26 2.25
C HIS A 73 -10.76 6.29 2.67
N ALA A 74 -11.06 6.79 3.88
CA ALA A 74 -12.40 7.00 4.41
C ALA A 74 -13.11 8.25 3.83
N GLY A 75 -12.54 8.88 2.79
CA GLY A 75 -13.10 10.03 2.06
C GLY A 75 -14.45 9.75 1.37
N TYR A 76 -15.09 8.62 1.67
CA TYR A 76 -16.48 8.30 1.34
C TYR A 76 -17.48 9.42 1.68
N TYR A 77 -17.17 10.28 2.66
CA TYR A 77 -18.05 11.40 3.06
C TYR A 77 -17.80 12.71 2.29
N ILE A 78 -16.75 12.78 1.47
CA ILE A 78 -16.42 13.96 0.66
C ILE A 78 -16.11 13.49 -0.77
N ALA A 79 -17.13 12.96 -1.45
CA ALA A 79 -17.08 12.47 -2.83
C ALA A 79 -16.34 13.38 -3.83
N PRO A 80 -16.37 14.73 -3.73
CA PRO A 80 -15.62 15.60 -4.66
C PRO A 80 -14.09 15.58 -4.50
N LEU A 81 -13.54 15.14 -3.36
CA LEU A 81 -12.09 15.20 -3.08
C LEU A 81 -11.35 13.87 -3.23
N ILE A 82 -12.07 12.78 -3.49
CA ILE A 82 -11.51 11.44 -3.74
C ILE A 82 -10.46 11.46 -4.88
N PRO A 83 -10.65 12.18 -6.00
CA PRO A 83 -9.65 12.23 -7.08
C PRO A 83 -8.32 12.91 -6.67
N PHE A 84 -8.33 13.72 -5.61
CA PHE A 84 -7.18 14.55 -5.23
C PHE A 84 -6.41 14.00 -4.02
N LEU A 85 -7.07 13.26 -3.13
CA LEU A 85 -6.49 12.83 -1.85
C LEU A 85 -6.45 11.31 -1.62
N GLY A 86 -7.18 10.53 -2.43
CA GLY A 86 -7.31 9.08 -2.28
C GLY A 86 -7.07 8.30 -3.59
N CYS A 87 -7.31 6.99 -3.55
CA CYS A 87 -7.21 6.12 -4.72
C CYS A 87 -8.52 5.32 -4.89
N TRP A 88 -9.18 5.48 -6.04
CA TRP A 88 -10.44 4.80 -6.33
C TRP A 88 -10.30 3.28 -6.35
N THR A 89 -9.21 2.76 -6.90
CA THR A 89 -8.97 1.30 -6.93
C THR A 89 -8.85 0.75 -5.51
N CYS A 90 -8.15 1.46 -4.61
CA CYS A 90 -8.11 1.11 -3.19
C CYS A 90 -9.51 1.10 -2.59
N VAL A 91 -10.34 2.11 -2.88
CA VAL A 91 -11.75 2.22 -2.43
C VAL A 91 -12.54 0.97 -2.83
N MET A 92 -12.40 0.54 -4.09
CA MET A 92 -13.06 -0.67 -4.58
C MET A 92 -12.58 -1.95 -3.87
N TYR A 93 -11.29 -2.07 -3.54
CA TYR A 93 -10.79 -3.19 -2.75
C TYR A 93 -11.43 -3.22 -1.35
N GLY A 94 -11.46 -2.08 -0.66
CA GLY A 94 -12.09 -1.96 0.67
C GLY A 94 -13.58 -2.32 0.64
N HIS A 95 -14.32 -1.82 -0.35
CA HIS A 95 -15.75 -2.16 -0.52
C HIS A 95 -15.98 -3.64 -0.81
N THR A 96 -15.11 -4.25 -1.62
CA THR A 96 -15.19 -5.68 -1.97
C THR A 96 -14.92 -6.54 -0.76
N MET A 97 -13.86 -6.24 0.00
CA MET A 97 -13.56 -6.91 1.27
C MET A 97 -14.71 -6.75 2.27
N GLY A 98 -15.30 -5.55 2.39
CA GLY A 98 -16.45 -5.31 3.26
C GLY A 98 -17.73 -6.03 2.84
N LYS A 99 -17.93 -6.27 1.53
CA LYS A 99 -19.01 -7.16 1.04
C LYS A 99 -18.76 -8.62 1.38
N LEU A 100 -17.51 -9.08 1.25
CA LEU A 100 -17.14 -10.44 1.58
C LEU A 100 -17.32 -10.73 3.07
N SER A 101 -16.92 -9.81 3.95
CA SER A 101 -17.04 -9.98 5.40
C SER A 101 -18.47 -10.05 5.93
N ARG A 102 -19.46 -9.60 5.15
CA ARG A 102 -20.88 -9.72 5.49
C ARG A 102 -21.47 -11.11 5.23
N LYS A 103 -20.75 -11.99 4.53
CA LYS A 103 -21.22 -13.37 4.30
C LYS A 103 -21.06 -14.18 5.59
N ARG A 104 -22.09 -14.94 5.98
CA ARG A 104 -22.07 -15.75 7.23
C ARG A 104 -20.88 -16.71 7.31
N GLU A 105 -20.49 -17.29 6.18
CA GLU A 105 -19.44 -18.32 6.10
C GLU A 105 -18.14 -17.80 5.47
N SER A 106 -17.91 -16.48 5.40
CA SER A 106 -16.69 -15.96 4.78
C SER A 106 -15.44 -16.51 5.50
N GLN A 107 -14.58 -17.21 4.77
CA GLN A 107 -13.30 -17.69 5.25
C GLN A 107 -12.19 -16.75 4.81
N ILE A 108 -11.04 -16.77 5.50
CA ILE A 108 -9.85 -15.99 5.13
C ILE A 108 -9.46 -16.21 3.67
N ARG A 109 -9.58 -17.46 3.18
CA ARG A 109 -9.28 -17.84 1.79
C ARG A 109 -10.11 -17.06 0.77
N ASP A 110 -11.32 -16.61 1.14
CA ASP A 110 -12.16 -15.78 0.27
C ASP A 110 -11.56 -14.38 0.06
N PHE A 111 -10.71 -13.93 0.99
CA PHE A 111 -10.05 -12.62 0.93
C PHE A 111 -8.69 -12.68 0.22
N GLU A 112 -8.05 -13.85 0.11
CA GLU A 112 -6.71 -14.00 -0.48
C GLU A 112 -6.60 -13.38 -1.88
N PRO A 113 -7.53 -13.62 -2.84
CA PRO A 113 -7.42 -13.03 -4.17
C PRO A 113 -7.47 -11.50 -4.14
N ILE A 114 -8.38 -10.94 -3.33
CA ILE A 114 -8.56 -9.48 -3.27
C ILE A 114 -7.41 -8.80 -2.52
N ILE A 115 -6.80 -9.48 -1.54
CA ILE A 115 -5.60 -9.02 -0.84
C ILE A 115 -4.40 -9.04 -1.80
N ALA A 116 -4.24 -10.10 -2.60
CA ALA A 116 -3.15 -10.18 -3.58
C ALA A 116 -3.24 -9.07 -4.62
N ASP A 117 -4.43 -8.83 -5.19
CA ASP A 117 -4.66 -7.73 -6.13
C ASP A 117 -4.40 -6.36 -5.50
N PHE A 118 -4.89 -6.17 -4.27
CA PHE A 118 -4.61 -4.96 -3.50
C PHE A 118 -3.10 -4.73 -3.31
N LEU A 119 -2.35 -5.75 -2.90
CA LEU A 119 -0.91 -5.63 -2.66
C LEU A 119 -0.12 -5.35 -3.93
N LYS A 120 -0.51 -5.98 -5.05
CA LYS A 120 0.07 -5.68 -6.36
C LYS A 120 -0.13 -4.21 -6.70
N HIS A 121 -1.38 -3.74 -6.66
CA HIS A 121 -1.72 -2.35 -6.92
C HIS A 121 -0.98 -1.39 -5.96
N TRP A 122 -0.90 -1.74 -4.68
CA TRP A 122 -0.23 -0.93 -3.67
C TRP A 122 1.26 -0.77 -3.96
N ASN A 123 1.94 -1.86 -4.30
CA ASN A 123 3.35 -1.84 -4.67
C ASN A 123 3.61 -1.00 -5.93
N GLU A 124 2.70 -1.04 -6.89
CA GLU A 124 2.81 -0.27 -8.14
C GLU A 124 2.54 1.23 -7.97
N LYS A 125 1.60 1.62 -7.10
CA LYS A 125 1.06 2.99 -7.05
C LYS A 125 1.30 3.74 -5.73
N HIS A 126 1.50 3.03 -4.63
CA HIS A 126 1.44 3.58 -3.27
C HIS A 126 2.59 3.16 -2.35
N LYS A 127 3.59 2.44 -2.86
CA LYS A 127 4.76 1.98 -2.11
C LYS A 127 5.42 3.08 -1.27
N ASN A 128 5.59 4.26 -1.85
CA ASN A 128 6.17 5.44 -1.21
C ASN A 128 5.38 5.92 0.03
N ILE A 129 4.08 5.64 0.12
CA ILE A 129 3.25 5.96 1.29
C ILE A 129 3.69 5.10 2.48
N THR A 130 3.81 3.79 2.28
CA THR A 130 4.26 2.86 3.33
C THR A 130 5.68 3.18 3.78
N GLU A 131 6.58 3.49 2.86
CA GLU A 131 7.96 3.90 3.19
C GLU A 131 7.99 5.15 4.08
N LYS A 132 7.19 6.17 3.74
CA LYS A 132 7.04 7.40 4.55
C LYS A 132 6.47 7.10 5.93
N LEU A 133 5.45 6.24 6.03
CA LEU A 133 4.84 5.85 7.31
C LEU A 133 5.82 5.08 8.20
N LYS A 134 6.58 4.14 7.62
CA LYS A 134 7.64 3.40 8.33
C LYS A 134 8.71 4.34 8.87
N TYR A 135 9.17 5.30 8.08
CA TYR A 135 10.14 6.31 8.51
C TYR A 135 9.60 7.13 9.70
N ARG A 136 8.35 7.60 9.61
CA ARG A 136 7.70 8.37 10.71
C ARG A 136 7.58 7.55 12.00
N ARG A 137 7.19 6.27 11.91
CA ARG A 137 7.10 5.36 13.06
C ARG A 137 8.46 5.18 13.73
N LYS A 138 9.53 4.95 12.96
CA LYS A 138 10.90 4.81 13.51
C LYS A 138 11.33 6.08 14.27
N LYS A 139 11.02 7.27 13.75
CA LYS A 139 11.37 8.53 14.41
C LYS A 139 10.65 8.73 15.75
N LEU A 140 9.41 8.23 15.89
CA LEU A 140 8.62 8.37 17.13
C LEU A 140 9.07 7.44 18.26
N VAL A 141 9.80 6.36 17.96
CA VAL A 141 10.27 5.38 18.97
C VAL A 141 11.64 5.77 19.56
N ILE A 142 12.26 6.84 19.07
CA ILE A 142 13.61 7.30 19.47
C ILE A 142 13.54 8.40 20.56
N PHE A 143 12.42 8.56 21.26
CA PHE A 143 12.24 9.53 22.35
C PHE A 143 11.88 8.84 23.65
#